data_AF-A0A4Y1REP0-F1
#
_entry.id   AF-A0A4Y1REP0-F1
#
_cell.length_a   1.000
_cell.length_b   1.000
_cell.length_c   1.000
_cell.angle_alpha   90.00
_cell.angle_beta   90.00
_cell.angle_gamma   90.00
#
_symmetry.space_group_name_H-M   'P 1'
#
loop_
_entity.id
_entity.type
_entity.pdbx_description
1 polymer ?
#
loop_
_entity_poly.entity_id
_entity_poly.type
_entity_poly.pdbx_seq_one_letter_code
_entity_poly.pdbx_strand_id
1 'polypeptide(L)'
;MSLSLWCGMEAMVKKYQQRFRKVRDEMDRWSSLQSRLISQFRNASSIIQRLQVLLDSKKYVRLKDVVGIQEAVLAKQVESLRKILFSMNKTMEEFHGIVLSLGKIHRDGRQMVKGGGSNQLTVKQLQQRVGVKPRLADCLDGLMLLQDMHCSEYLLKSSLVSALSALTFKPSASDLGALQQLLVDQPNIPNEEEEIC
;
A
#
# COMPACT_ATOMS: atom_id res chain seq x y z
N MET A 1 30.02 9.32 32.04
CA MET A 1 28.99 9.80 31.09
C MET A 1 28.42 11.08 31.68
N SER A 2 28.54 12.24 31.02
CA SER A 2 28.00 13.50 31.59
C SER A 2 26.47 13.51 31.52
N LEU A 3 25.79 14.14 32.49
CA LEU A 3 24.32 14.28 32.50
C LEU A 3 23.77 14.92 31.21
N SER A 4 24.54 15.82 30.59
CA SER A 4 24.20 16.47 29.32
C SER A 4 24.12 15.50 28.14
N LEU A 5 25.00 14.49 28.09
CA LEU A 5 25.00 13.46 27.04
C LEU A 5 23.81 12.50 27.19
N TRP A 6 23.41 12.19 28.43
CA TRP A 6 22.24 11.36 28.70
C TRP A 6 20.95 12.05 28.24
N CYS A 7 20.73 13.31 28.64
CA CYS A 7 19.54 14.08 28.27
C CYS A 7 19.40 14.23 26.74
N GLY A 8 20.52 14.39 26.02
CA GLY A 8 20.54 14.40 24.55
C GLY A 8 20.12 13.07 23.91
N MET A 9 20.55 11.93 24.47
CA MET A 9 20.16 10.60 23.95
C MET A 9 18.68 10.29 24.18
N GLU A 10 18.12 10.63 25.34
CA GLU A 10 16.69 10.44 25.62
C GLU A 10 15.80 11.26 24.68
N ALA A 11 16.18 12.50 24.40
CA ALA A 11 15.46 13.35 23.45
C ALA A 11 15.47 12.76 22.03
N MET A 12 16.56 12.09 21.64
CA MET A 12 16.66 11.41 20.34
C MET A 12 15.80 10.16 20.26
N VAL A 13 15.80 9.32 21.30
CA VAL A 13 14.92 8.15 21.40
C VAL A 13 13.45 8.56 21.30
N LYS A 14 13.03 9.61 22.02
CA LYS A 14 11.66 10.14 21.93
C LYS A 14 11.28 10.61 20.51
N LYS A 15 12.23 11.17 19.75
CA LYS A 15 12.00 11.59 18.36
C LYS A 15 11.85 10.40 17.40
N TYR A 16 12.57 9.30 17.62
CA TYR A 16 12.38 8.07 16.87
C TYR A 16 11.03 7.42 17.20
N GLN A 17 10.69 7.33 18.48
CA GLN A 17 9.37 6.89 18.94
C GLN A 17 8.20 7.65 18.30
N GLN A 18 8.34 8.97 18.17
CA GLN A 18 7.34 9.77 17.46
C GLN A 18 7.22 9.42 15.97
N ARG A 19 8.32 9.02 15.32
CA ARG A 19 8.32 8.60 13.91
C ARG A 19 7.65 7.25 13.73
N PHE A 20 7.95 6.28 14.58
CA PHE A 20 7.30 4.97 14.55
C PHE A 20 5.80 5.08 14.80
N ARG A 21 5.35 5.97 15.68
CA ARG A 21 3.92 6.30 15.79
C ARG A 21 3.30 6.79 14.48
N LYS A 22 3.99 7.69 13.77
CA LYS A 22 3.51 8.14 12.45
C LYS A 22 3.52 7.02 11.41
N VAL A 23 4.51 6.14 11.43
CA VAL A 23 4.54 4.97 10.55
C VAL A 23 3.34 4.07 10.82
N ARG A 24 3.01 3.85 12.10
CA ARG A 24 1.80 3.10 12.49
C ARG A 24 0.52 3.74 11.97
N ASP A 25 0.38 5.06 12.13
CA ASP A 25 -0.78 5.77 11.58
C ASP A 25 -0.89 5.57 10.05
N GLU A 26 0.24 5.55 9.33
CA GLU A 26 0.26 5.26 7.90
C GLU A 26 -0.05 3.79 7.59
N MET A 27 0.37 2.83 8.43
CA MET A 27 0.06 1.40 8.28
C MET A 27 -1.42 1.09 8.54
N ASP A 28 -2.05 1.79 9.49
CA ASP A 28 -3.49 1.71 9.73
C ASP A 28 -4.27 2.21 8.51
N ARG A 29 -3.83 3.35 7.93
CA ARG A 29 -4.39 3.86 6.67
C ARG A 29 -4.19 2.87 5.54
N TRP A 30 -2.99 2.28 5.43
CA TRP A 30 -2.68 1.26 4.42
C TRP A 30 -3.65 0.08 4.48
N SER A 31 -3.95 -0.42 5.69
CA SER A 31 -4.89 -1.52 5.91
C SER A 31 -6.32 -1.20 5.46
N SER A 32 -6.77 0.03 5.70
CA SER A 32 -8.06 0.52 5.18
C SER A 32 -8.07 0.59 3.65
N LEU A 33 -7.00 1.13 3.05
CA LEU A 33 -6.85 1.17 1.59
C LEU A 33 -6.80 -0.22 0.96
N GLN A 34 -6.15 -1.18 1.61
CA GLN A 34 -6.09 -2.57 1.16
C GLN A 34 -7.48 -3.18 1.06
N SER A 35 -8.27 -3.06 2.12
CA SER A 35 -9.64 -3.56 2.15
C SER A 35 -10.50 -2.93 1.04
N ARG A 36 -10.33 -1.62 0.82
CA ARG A 36 -11.01 -0.88 -0.26
C ARG A 36 -10.59 -1.37 -1.64
N LEU A 37 -9.29 -1.52 -1.89
CA LEU A 37 -8.76 -1.96 -3.18
C LEU A 37 -9.20 -3.39 -3.53
N ILE A 38 -9.17 -4.30 -2.56
CA ILE A 38 -9.66 -5.69 -2.74
C ILE A 38 -11.14 -5.68 -3.14
N SER A 39 -11.97 -4.88 -2.47
CA SER A 39 -13.40 -4.76 -2.78
C SER A 39 -13.63 -4.22 -4.21
N GLN A 40 -12.92 -3.15 -4.59
CA GLN A 40 -12.99 -2.60 -5.93
C GLN A 40 -12.53 -3.60 -6.99
N PHE A 41 -11.43 -4.31 -6.75
CA PHE A 41 -10.88 -5.32 -7.67
C PHE A 41 -11.88 -6.47 -7.89
N ARG A 42 -12.50 -6.98 -6.81
CA ARG A 42 -13.55 -8.00 -6.87
C ARG A 42 -14.74 -7.53 -7.70
N ASN A 43 -15.20 -6.30 -7.47
CA ASN A 43 -16.31 -5.72 -8.22
C ASN A 43 -16.00 -5.57 -9.71
N ALA A 44 -14.80 -5.08 -10.05
CA ALA A 44 -14.34 -4.99 -11.43
C ALA A 44 -14.26 -6.37 -12.08
N SER A 45 -13.66 -7.36 -11.40
CA SER A 45 -13.55 -8.74 -11.88
C SER A 45 -14.92 -9.36 -12.16
N SER A 46 -15.89 -9.15 -11.26
CA SER A 46 -17.27 -9.63 -11.44
C SER A 46 -17.94 -9.01 -12.68
N ILE A 47 -17.76 -7.71 -12.92
CA ILE A 47 -18.29 -7.06 -14.12
C ILE A 47 -17.62 -7.60 -15.38
N ILE A 48 -16.29 -7.77 -15.38
CA ILE A 48 -15.54 -8.33 -16.50
C ILE A 48 -16.04 -9.75 -16.84
N GLN A 49 -16.27 -10.60 -15.84
CA GLN A 49 -16.84 -11.94 -16.04
C GLN A 49 -18.28 -11.87 -16.61
N ARG A 50 -19.11 -10.96 -16.09
CA ARG A 50 -20.48 -10.76 -16.62
C ARG A 50 -20.49 -10.27 -18.07
N LEU A 51 -19.56 -9.38 -18.43
CA LEU A 51 -19.43 -8.85 -19.79
C LEU A 51 -19.23 -9.99 -20.80
N GLN A 52 -18.44 -11.02 -20.47
CA GLN A 52 -18.26 -12.20 -21.34
C GLN A 52 -19.59 -12.87 -21.69
N VAL A 53 -20.50 -12.99 -20.71
CA VAL A 53 -21.82 -13.62 -20.90
C VAL A 53 -22.78 -12.70 -21.66
N LEU A 54 -22.73 -11.40 -21.38
CA LEU A 54 -23.63 -10.41 -21.96
C LEU A 54 -23.31 -10.07 -23.43
N LEU A 55 -22.13 -10.45 -23.92
CA LEU A 55 -21.77 -10.38 -25.34
C LEU A 55 -22.45 -11.47 -26.18
N ASP A 56 -22.91 -12.56 -25.57
CA ASP A 56 -23.61 -13.63 -26.29
C ASP A 56 -25.04 -13.20 -26.67
N SER A 57 -25.23 -12.84 -27.94
CA SER A 57 -26.52 -12.41 -28.49
C SER A 57 -27.61 -13.48 -28.33
N LYS A 58 -27.24 -14.76 -28.21
CA LYS A 58 -28.20 -15.86 -27.96
C LYS A 58 -28.92 -15.72 -26.62
N LYS A 59 -28.37 -14.97 -25.66
CA LYS A 59 -29.00 -14.71 -24.36
C LYS A 59 -30.18 -13.73 -24.45
N TYR A 60 -30.31 -12.99 -25.56
CA TYR A 60 -31.34 -11.97 -25.75
C TYR A 60 -32.49 -12.43 -26.64
N VAL A 61 -32.52 -13.71 -27.07
CA VAL A 61 -33.56 -14.23 -27.98
C VAL A 61 -34.99 -13.99 -27.47
N ARG A 62 -35.20 -14.07 -26.15
CA ARG A 62 -36.51 -13.80 -25.51
C ARG A 62 -36.85 -12.30 -25.40
N LEU A 63 -35.89 -11.43 -25.69
CA LEU A 63 -36.00 -9.97 -25.65
C LEU A 63 -35.82 -9.35 -27.04
N LYS A 64 -35.94 -10.15 -28.10
CA LYS A 64 -35.72 -9.73 -29.50
C LYS A 64 -36.59 -8.54 -29.94
N ASP A 65 -37.76 -8.38 -29.33
CA ASP A 65 -38.70 -7.30 -29.65
C ASP A 65 -38.32 -5.98 -28.96
N VAL A 66 -37.36 -6.01 -28.02
CA VAL A 66 -36.81 -4.82 -27.36
C VAL A 66 -35.57 -4.37 -28.13
N VAL A 67 -35.76 -3.40 -29.01
CA VAL A 67 -34.68 -2.83 -29.83
C VAL A 67 -33.59 -2.23 -28.94
N GLY A 68 -32.33 -2.59 -29.20
CA GLY A 68 -31.17 -1.99 -28.54
C GLY A 68 -30.90 -2.48 -27.10
N ILE A 69 -31.60 -3.51 -26.63
CA ILE A 69 -31.49 -3.97 -25.23
C ILE A 69 -30.07 -4.48 -24.88
N GLN A 70 -29.43 -5.18 -25.81
CA GLN A 70 -28.07 -5.69 -25.60
C GLN A 70 -27.07 -4.55 -25.46
N GLU A 71 -27.14 -3.56 -26.36
CA GLU A 71 -26.31 -2.37 -26.37
C GLU A 71 -26.50 -1.54 -25.09
N ALA A 72 -27.74 -1.35 -24.66
CA ALA A 72 -28.06 -0.61 -23.43
C ALA A 72 -27.47 -1.29 -22.18
N VAL A 73 -27.61 -2.62 -22.08
CA VAL A 73 -27.06 -3.40 -20.96
C VAL A 73 -25.53 -3.37 -20.96
N LEU A 74 -24.90 -3.59 -22.11
CA LEU A 74 -23.44 -3.53 -22.25
C LEU A 74 -22.90 -2.14 -21.91
N ALA A 75 -23.53 -1.08 -22.42
CA ALA A 75 -23.15 0.29 -22.11
C ALA A 75 -23.18 0.56 -20.61
N LYS A 76 -24.22 0.07 -19.89
CA LYS A 76 -24.31 0.23 -18.44
C LYS A 76 -23.24 -0.52 -17.67
N GLN A 77 -22.89 -1.74 -18.10
CA GLN A 77 -21.81 -2.51 -17.49
C GLN A 77 -20.45 -1.83 -17.70
N VAL A 78 -20.16 -1.37 -18.91
CA VAL A 78 -18.91 -0.67 -19.23
C VAL A 78 -18.82 0.66 -18.47
N GLU A 79 -19.91 1.41 -18.36
CA GLU A 79 -19.96 2.63 -17.54
C GLU A 79 -19.61 2.34 -16.08
N SER A 80 -20.20 1.28 -15.51
CA SER A 80 -19.95 0.86 -14.13
C SER A 80 -18.50 0.42 -13.93
N LEU A 81 -17.94 -0.34 -14.87
CA LEU A 81 -16.55 -0.77 -14.83
C LEU A 81 -15.59 0.42 -14.88
N ARG A 82 -15.83 1.40 -15.77
CA ARG A 82 -15.02 2.62 -15.85
C ARG A 82 -15.01 3.38 -14.53
N LYS A 83 -16.16 3.49 -13.85
CA LYS A 83 -16.26 4.14 -12.53
C LYS A 83 -15.43 3.41 -11.48
N ILE A 84 -15.47 2.07 -11.46
CA ILE A 84 -14.67 1.27 -10.52
C ILE A 84 -13.18 1.41 -10.81
N LEU A 85 -12.75 1.28 -12.07
CA LEU A 85 -11.34 1.45 -12.46
C LEU A 85 -10.81 2.85 -12.09
N PHE A 86 -11.62 3.89 -12.30
CA PHE A 86 -11.29 5.24 -11.86
C PHE A 86 -11.14 5.33 -10.33
N SER A 87 -12.04 4.71 -9.57
CA SER A 87 -11.98 4.64 -8.11
C SER A 87 -10.76 3.85 -7.60
N MET A 88 -10.36 2.79 -8.32
CA MET A 88 -9.13 2.04 -8.04
C MET A 88 -7.89 2.90 -8.25
N ASN A 89 -7.82 3.66 -9.34
CA ASN A 89 -6.71 4.60 -9.58
C ASN A 89 -6.60 5.64 -8.47
N LYS A 90 -7.72 6.18 -7.98
CA LYS A 90 -7.74 7.08 -6.82
C LYS A 90 -7.22 6.41 -5.55
N THR A 91 -7.57 5.14 -5.34
CA THR A 91 -7.05 4.35 -4.21
C THR A 91 -5.54 4.13 -4.34
N MET A 92 -5.03 3.89 -5.55
CA MET A 92 -3.59 3.77 -5.82
C MET A 92 -2.83 5.08 -5.60
N GLU A 93 -3.42 6.23 -5.94
CA GLU A 93 -2.84 7.55 -5.61
C GLU A 93 -2.68 7.72 -4.09
N GLU A 94 -3.66 7.26 -3.30
CA GLU A 94 -3.58 7.30 -1.83
C GLU A 94 -2.50 6.36 -1.28
N PHE A 95 -2.37 5.14 -1.83
CA PHE A 95 -1.26 4.23 -1.50
C PHE A 95 0.11 4.87 -1.80
N HIS A 96 0.24 5.52 -2.95
CA HIS A 96 1.47 6.24 -3.31
C HIS A 96 1.79 7.33 -2.29
N GLY A 97 0.77 8.06 -1.82
CA GLY A 97 0.90 9.04 -0.74
C GLY A 97 1.50 8.46 0.54
N ILE A 98 1.09 7.25 0.94
CA ILE A 98 1.66 6.53 2.09
C ILE A 98 3.15 6.22 1.85
N VAL A 99 3.49 5.65 0.69
CA VAL A 99 4.90 5.33 0.36
C VAL A 99 5.79 6.58 0.40
N LEU A 100 5.30 7.71 -0.12
CA LEU A 100 6.00 8.99 -0.04
C LEU A 100 6.17 9.48 1.40
N SER A 101 5.14 9.30 2.24
CA SER A 101 5.18 9.64 3.67
C SER A 101 6.22 8.79 4.42
N LEU A 102 6.21 7.48 4.23
CA LEU A 102 7.20 6.56 4.81
C LEU A 102 8.62 6.91 4.37
N GLY A 103 8.82 7.17 3.07
CA GLY A 103 10.12 7.61 2.54
C GLY A 103 10.59 8.95 3.12
N LYS A 104 9.67 9.87 3.40
CA LYS A 104 9.98 11.11 4.13
C LYS A 104 10.40 10.81 5.57
N ILE A 105 9.66 9.98 6.29
CA ILE A 105 9.96 9.61 7.68
C ILE A 105 11.37 9.00 7.80
N HIS A 106 11.73 8.07 6.92
CA HIS A 106 13.07 7.48 6.89
C HIS A 106 14.16 8.50 6.54
N ARG A 107 13.96 9.35 5.51
CA ARG A 107 14.93 10.41 5.16
C ARG A 107 15.16 11.39 6.32
N ASP A 108 14.10 11.84 6.96
CA ASP A 108 14.16 12.75 8.11
C ASP A 108 14.89 12.08 9.29
N GLY A 109 14.64 10.79 9.55
CA GLY A 109 15.37 10.02 10.55
C GLY A 109 16.86 9.93 10.25
N ARG A 110 17.23 9.63 9.00
CA ARG A 110 18.63 9.52 8.56
C ARG A 110 19.37 10.86 8.67
N GLN A 111 18.72 11.98 8.34
CA GLN A 111 19.33 13.31 8.44
C GLN A 111 19.67 13.68 9.89
N MET A 112 18.90 13.22 10.86
CA MET A 112 19.20 13.45 12.29
C MET A 112 20.47 12.75 12.77
N VAL A 113 20.87 11.65 12.11
CA VAL A 113 22.12 10.95 12.39
C VAL A 113 23.30 11.57 11.65
N LYS A 114 23.05 12.13 10.46
CA LYS A 114 24.08 12.71 9.57
C LYS A 114 24.30 14.22 9.71
N GLY A 115 23.56 14.92 10.59
CA GLY A 115 23.59 16.39 10.67
C GLY A 115 24.99 16.99 10.81
N GLY A 116 25.32 17.97 9.95
CA GLY A 116 26.60 18.68 9.95
C GLY A 116 26.71 19.66 11.13
N GLY A 117 27.53 19.30 12.13
CA GLY A 117 27.82 20.11 13.32
C GLY A 117 28.02 19.27 14.58
N SER A 118 28.31 19.92 15.72
CA SER A 118 28.64 19.33 17.04
C SER A 118 27.63 18.32 17.63
N ASN A 119 26.51 18.03 16.94
CA ASN A 119 25.47 17.08 17.33
C ASN A 119 25.48 15.79 16.46
N GLN A 120 26.49 15.58 15.62
CA GLN A 120 26.65 14.34 14.87
C GLN A 120 26.85 13.16 15.84
N LEU A 121 25.95 12.18 15.79
CA LEU A 121 26.08 10.99 16.63
C LEU A 121 27.29 10.18 16.14
N THR A 122 28.23 9.93 17.05
CA THR A 122 29.34 9.02 16.78
C THR A 122 28.82 7.60 16.61
N VAL A 123 29.55 6.75 15.86
CA VAL A 123 29.23 5.32 15.69
C VAL A 123 28.99 4.62 17.04
N LYS A 124 29.74 5.03 18.09
CA LYS A 124 29.56 4.54 19.46
C LYS A 124 28.21 4.90 20.07
N GLN A 125 27.68 6.09 19.80
CA GLN A 125 26.36 6.53 20.29
C GLN A 125 25.20 5.90 19.53
N LEU A 126 25.37 5.62 18.23
CA LEU A 126 24.39 4.87 17.43
C LEU A 126 24.27 3.42 17.88
N GLN A 127 25.38 2.83 18.32
CA GLN A 127 25.44 1.44 18.82
C GLN A 127 25.14 1.32 20.32
N GLN A 128 24.99 2.43 21.03
CA GLN A 128 24.77 2.45 22.47
C GLN A 128 23.35 1.99 22.78
N ARG A 129 23.21 0.99 23.64
CA ARG A 129 21.92 0.55 24.17
C ARG A 129 21.59 1.34 25.44
N VAL A 130 20.33 1.75 25.57
CA VAL A 130 19.78 2.34 26.80
C VAL A 130 18.77 1.34 27.36
N GLY A 131 19.19 0.50 28.30
CA GLY A 131 18.36 -0.58 28.86
C GLY A 131 18.04 -1.68 27.85
N VAL A 132 16.78 -2.14 27.84
CA VAL A 132 16.27 -3.20 26.94
C VAL A 132 15.91 -2.66 25.55
N LYS A 133 15.94 -1.34 25.34
CA LYS A 133 15.59 -0.71 24.06
C LYS A 133 16.63 -1.02 22.98
N PRO A 134 16.22 -1.25 21.73
CA PRO A 134 17.11 -1.45 20.59
C PRO A 134 17.97 -0.22 20.32
N ARG A 135 18.99 -0.40 19.47
CA ARG A 135 19.90 0.66 19.10
C ARG A 135 19.23 1.61 18.11
N LEU A 136 19.66 2.86 18.10
CA LEU A 136 19.20 3.85 17.11
C LEU A 136 19.49 3.42 15.66
N ALA A 137 20.56 2.64 15.45
CA ALA A 137 20.86 2.00 14.17
C ALA A 137 19.77 1.00 13.76
N ASP A 138 19.38 0.11 14.67
CA ASP A 138 18.32 -0.88 14.46
C ASP A 138 16.98 -0.17 14.12
N CYS A 139 16.68 0.96 14.78
CA CYS A 139 15.51 1.79 14.46
C CYS A 139 15.55 2.39 13.05
N LEU A 140 16.72 2.84 12.60
CA LEU A 140 16.88 3.38 11.24
C LEU A 140 16.72 2.29 10.17
N ASP A 141 17.32 1.13 10.43
CA ASP A 141 17.23 -0.03 9.54
C ASP A 141 15.78 -0.53 9.45
N GLY A 142 15.05 -0.54 10.58
CA GLY A 142 13.61 -0.83 10.61
C GLY A 142 12.78 0.15 9.76
N LEU A 143 13.04 1.46 9.85
CA LEU A 143 12.35 2.45 9.00
C LEU A 143 12.65 2.26 7.51
N MET A 144 13.89 1.90 7.18
CA MET A 144 14.29 1.60 5.80
C MET A 144 13.58 0.36 5.28
N LEU A 145 13.56 -0.72 6.07
CA LEU A 145 12.89 -1.97 5.71
C LEU A 145 11.39 -1.77 5.51
N LEU A 146 10.72 -1.05 6.41
CA LEU A 146 9.29 -0.72 6.28
C LEU A 146 9.03 0.09 5.01
N GLN A 147 9.87 1.07 4.69
CA GLN A 147 9.75 1.81 3.43
C GLN A 147 9.89 0.88 2.21
N ASP A 148 10.91 0.04 2.18
CA ASP A 148 11.23 -0.82 1.03
C ASP A 148 10.14 -1.88 0.79
N MET A 149 9.62 -2.49 1.85
CA MET A 149 8.50 -3.43 1.76
C MET A 149 7.24 -2.75 1.18
N HIS A 150 6.83 -1.61 1.72
CA HIS A 150 5.62 -0.91 1.25
C HIS A 150 5.79 -0.34 -0.16
N CYS A 151 7.00 0.09 -0.54
CA CYS A 151 7.30 0.51 -1.91
C CYS A 151 7.14 -0.65 -2.89
N SER A 152 7.73 -1.82 -2.57
CA SER A 152 7.64 -3.01 -3.40
C SER A 152 6.19 -3.49 -3.55
N GLU A 153 5.45 -3.50 -2.44
CA GLU A 153 4.03 -3.87 -2.39
C GLU A 153 3.16 -2.92 -3.22
N TYR A 154 3.42 -1.61 -3.15
CA TYR A 154 2.76 -0.61 -3.99
C TYR A 154 3.01 -0.86 -5.49
N LEU A 155 4.26 -1.16 -5.88
CA LEU A 155 4.60 -1.44 -7.28
C LEU A 155 3.91 -2.70 -7.79
N LEU A 156 3.83 -3.74 -6.96
CA LEU A 156 3.06 -4.95 -7.27
C LEU A 156 1.58 -4.60 -7.49
N LYS A 157 0.95 -3.89 -6.55
CA LYS A 157 -0.47 -3.49 -6.63
C LYS A 157 -0.75 -2.63 -7.87
N SER A 158 0.11 -1.67 -8.15
CA SER A 158 0.03 -0.84 -9.36
C SER A 158 0.06 -1.70 -10.63
N SER A 159 0.95 -2.70 -10.66
CA SER A 159 1.06 -3.65 -11.77
C SER A 159 -0.22 -4.50 -11.92
N LEU A 160 -0.80 -4.95 -10.81
CA LEU A 160 -2.06 -5.72 -10.80
C LEU A 160 -3.25 -4.89 -11.30
N VAL A 161 -3.38 -3.64 -10.86
CA VAL A 161 -4.43 -2.71 -11.33
C VAL A 161 -4.29 -2.42 -12.82
N SER A 162 -3.06 -2.25 -13.29
CA SER A 162 -2.75 -2.07 -14.72
C SER A 162 -3.10 -3.32 -15.53
N ALA A 163 -2.74 -4.51 -15.02
CA ALA A 163 -3.06 -5.79 -15.66
C ALA A 163 -4.57 -6.03 -15.74
N LEU A 164 -5.34 -5.71 -14.69
CA LEU A 164 -6.80 -5.80 -14.71
C LEU A 164 -7.42 -4.94 -15.82
N SER A 165 -6.89 -3.73 -15.99
CA SER A 165 -7.33 -2.82 -17.07
C SER A 165 -7.06 -3.41 -18.46
N ALA A 166 -5.95 -4.14 -18.65
CA ALA A 166 -5.67 -4.85 -19.88
C ALA A 166 -6.57 -6.09 -20.10
N LEU A 167 -6.87 -6.84 -19.03
CA LEU A 167 -7.74 -8.03 -19.06
C LEU A 167 -9.18 -7.70 -19.46
N THR A 168 -9.60 -6.44 -19.37
CA THR A 168 -10.90 -5.98 -19.90
C THR A 168 -11.11 -6.37 -21.36
N PHE A 169 -10.05 -6.45 -22.17
CA PHE A 169 -10.12 -6.77 -23.59
C PHE A 169 -9.99 -8.27 -23.89
N LYS A 170 -9.34 -9.04 -23.00
CA LYS A 170 -9.21 -10.49 -23.12
C LYS A 170 -9.34 -11.16 -21.75
N PRO A 171 -10.56 -11.28 -21.25
CA PRO A 171 -10.78 -11.77 -19.90
C PRO A 171 -10.54 -13.29 -19.78
N SER A 172 -9.84 -13.68 -18.72
CA SER A 172 -9.61 -15.07 -18.29
C SER A 172 -10.03 -15.19 -16.83
N ALA A 173 -11.00 -16.06 -16.54
CA ALA A 173 -11.50 -16.23 -15.17
C ALA A 173 -10.42 -16.77 -14.23
N SER A 174 -9.52 -17.61 -14.74
CA SER A 174 -8.35 -18.11 -14.01
C SER A 174 -7.40 -16.97 -13.65
N ASP A 175 -7.09 -16.10 -14.61
CA ASP A 175 -6.14 -14.99 -14.39
C ASP A 175 -6.72 -13.97 -13.41
N LEU A 176 -8.02 -13.66 -13.51
CA LEU A 176 -8.70 -12.78 -12.55
C LEU A 176 -8.64 -13.32 -11.12
N GLY A 177 -8.85 -14.64 -10.95
CA GLY A 177 -8.73 -15.30 -9.66
C GLY A 177 -7.29 -15.24 -9.11
N ALA A 178 -6.29 -15.53 -9.95
CA ALA A 178 -4.89 -15.49 -9.57
C ALA A 178 -4.43 -14.07 -9.17
N LEU A 179 -4.80 -13.05 -9.96
CA LEU A 179 -4.48 -11.66 -9.66
C LEU A 179 -5.17 -11.18 -8.38
N GLN A 180 -6.41 -11.63 -8.13
CA GLN A 180 -7.09 -11.33 -6.87
C GLN A 180 -6.39 -11.97 -5.67
N GLN A 181 -5.93 -13.22 -5.80
CA GLN A 181 -5.20 -13.89 -4.72
C GLN A 181 -3.88 -13.15 -4.40
N LEU A 182 -3.10 -12.82 -5.44
CA LEU A 182 -1.88 -12.02 -5.30
C LEU A 182 -2.13 -10.66 -4.65
N LEU A 183 -3.30 -10.05 -4.87
CA LEU A 183 -3.66 -8.80 -4.24
C LEU A 183 -3.99 -8.96 -2.74
N VAL A 184 -4.60 -10.10 -2.37
CA VAL A 184 -5.00 -10.42 -1.00
C VAL A 184 -3.79 -10.79 -0.14
N ASP A 185 -2.84 -11.52 -0.71
CA ASP A 185 -1.63 -11.92 -0.02
C ASP A 185 -0.82 -10.66 0.35
N GLN A 186 -0.60 -10.43 1.65
CA GLN A 186 0.19 -9.32 2.18
C GLN A 186 1.49 -9.83 2.82
N PRO A 187 2.56 -9.02 2.83
CA PRO A 187 3.72 -9.32 3.67
C PRO A 187 3.31 -9.42 5.14
N ASN A 188 3.71 -10.51 5.80
CA ASN A 188 3.46 -10.71 7.23
C ASN A 188 4.41 -9.80 8.03
N ILE A 189 3.98 -8.59 8.35
CA ILE A 189 4.72 -7.68 9.23
C ILE A 189 4.22 -7.94 10.66
N PRO A 190 5.02 -8.54 11.56
CA PRO A 190 4.60 -8.82 12.92
C PRO A 190 4.38 -7.51 13.69
N ASN A 191 3.20 -7.36 14.29
CA ASN A 191 2.81 -6.19 15.09
C ASN A 191 3.78 -5.89 16.26
N GLU A 192 4.55 -6.90 16.69
CA GLU A 192 5.47 -6.82 17.83
C GLU A 192 6.82 -6.15 17.47
N GLU A 193 7.22 -6.13 16.19
CA GLU A 193 8.42 -5.41 15.75
C GLU A 193 8.22 -3.88 15.74
N GLU A 194 6.98 -3.41 15.80
CA GLU A 194 6.63 -1.98 15.84
C GLU A 194 6.81 -1.34 17.22
N GLU A 195 6.98 -2.14 18.28
CA GLU A 195 7.24 -1.66 19.65
C GLU A 195 8.72 -1.44 19.94
N ILE A 196 9.57 -1.83 18.99
CA ILE A 196 11.01 -1.94 19.21
C ILE A 196 11.60 -0.54 19.38
N CYS A 197 11.14 0.49 18.67
CA CYS A 197 11.58 1.89 18.87
C CYS A 197 10.48 2.77 19.48
#